data_AF-A0A2E9J025-F1
#
_entry.id   AF-A0A2E9J025-F1
#
_cell.length_a   1.000
_cell.length_b   1.000
_cell.length_c   1.000
_cell.angle_alpha   90.00
_cell.angle_beta   90.00
_cell.angle_gamma   90.00
#
_symmetry.space_group_name_H-M   'P 1'
#
loop_
_entity.id
_entity.type
_entity.pdbx_description
1 polymer ?
#
loop_
_entity_poly.entity_id
_entity_poly.type
_entity_poly.pdbx_seq_one_letter_code
_entity_poly.pdbx_strand_id
1 'polypeptide(L)' 'FCHQAWMQMIEGHITLSNQNGSTILDLYRGDGVGFHPLQSGMSQIRSHRDQTDLLLFALN' A
#
# COMPACT_ATOMS: atom_id res chain seq x y z
N PHE A 1 12.83 11.05 14.68
CA PHE A 1 11.58 11.19 13.92
C PHE A 1 11.33 9.88 13.19
N CYS A 2 10.33 9.11 13.65
CA CYS A 2 9.96 7.84 13.03
C CYS A 2 8.86 8.17 12.02
N HIS A 3 9.23 8.40 10.76
CA HIS A 3 8.25 8.74 9.73
C HIS A 3 7.37 7.53 9.47
N GLN A 4 6.07 7.67 9.69
CA GLN A 4 5.09 6.64 9.36
C GLN A 4 4.28 7.09 8.15
N ALA A 5 3.72 6.16 7.42
CA ALA A 5 2.75 6.44 6.39
C ALA A 5 1.54 5.52 6.56
N TRP A 6 0.39 5.99 6.11
CA TRP A 6 -0.84 5.21 6.06
C TRP A 6 -1.34 5.16 4.63
N MET A 7 -1.70 3.97 4.18
CA MET A 7 -2.42 3.78 2.92
C MET A 7 -3.83 3.30 3.22
N GLN A 8 -4.84 3.95 2.63
CA GLN A 8 -6.23 3.57 2.74
C GLN A 8 -6.78 3.22 1.36
N MET A 9 -7.29 2.01 1.20
CA MET A 9 -8.04 1.61 0.01
C MET A 9 -9.48 2.10 0.13
N ILE A 10 -9.90 2.92 -0.83
CA ILE A 10 -11.26 3.47 -0.92
C ILE A 10 -12.12 2.61 -1.85
N GLU A 11 -11.58 2.23 -3.01
CA GLU A 11 -12.24 1.36 -3.98
C GLU A 11 -11.19 0.52 -4.73
N GLY A 12 -11.54 -0.73 -5.06
CA GLY A 12 -10.67 -1.63 -5.82
C GLY A 12 -9.93 -2.67 -4.97
N HIS A 13 -8.84 -3.19 -5.54
CA HIS A 13 -8.00 -4.24 -4.95
C HIS A 13 -6.57 -4.10 -5.49
N ILE A 14 -5.58 -3.99 -4.60
CA ILE A 14 -4.17 -3.89 -4.96
C ILE A 14 -3.32 -4.94 -4.25
N THR A 15 -2.24 -5.34 -4.92
CA THR A 15 -1.13 -6.10 -4.32
C THR A 15 0.07 -5.18 -4.15
N LEU A 16 0.65 -5.20 -2.95
CA LEU A 16 1.94 -4.61 -2.62
C LEU A 16 3.01 -5.70 -2.69
N SER A 17 4.08 -5.47 -3.44
CA SER A 17 5.17 -6.44 -3.62
C SER A 17 6.55 -5.82 -3.43
N ASN A 18 7.51 -6.70 -3.11
CA ASN A 18 8.92 -6.34 -3.00
C ASN A 18 9.60 -6.30 -4.39
N GLN A 19 10.89 -5.95 -4.41
CA GLN A 19 11.66 -5.79 -5.65
C GLN A 19 11.78 -7.10 -6.46
N ASN A 20 11.66 -8.24 -5.79
CA ASN A 20 11.72 -9.57 -6.40
C ASN A 20 10.34 -10.03 -6.92
N GLY A 21 9.32 -9.18 -6.82
CA GLY A 21 7.95 -9.49 -7.23
C GLY A 21 7.19 -10.38 -6.24
N SER A 22 7.74 -10.67 -5.06
CA SER A 22 7.02 -11.41 -4.03
C SER A 22 5.97 -10.52 -3.37
N THR A 23 4.74 -11.03 -3.27
CA THR A 23 3.64 -10.37 -2.56
C THR A 23 4.00 -10.16 -1.08
N ILE A 24 3.83 -8.93 -0.61
CA ILE A 24 3.92 -8.55 0.80
C ILE A 24 2.53 -8.52 1.40
N LEU A 25 1.58 -7.87 0.71
CA LEU A 25 0.24 -7.63 1.23
C LEU A 25 -0.74 -7.39 0.09
N ASP A 26 -1.95 -7.92 0.22
CA ASP A 26 -3.09 -7.55 -0.62
C ASP A 26 -4.02 -6.63 0.19
N LEU A 27 -4.49 -5.56 -0.44
CA LEU A 27 -5.44 -4.62 0.15
C LEU A 27 -6.69 -4.54 -0.71
N TYR A 28 -7.83 -4.78 -0.07
CA TYR A 28 -9.16 -4.72 -0.66
C TYR A 28 -9.85 -3.40 -0.28
N ARG A 29 -10.98 -3.12 -0.94
CA ARG A 29 -11.84 -2.00 -0.60
C ARG A 29 -12.11 -1.94 0.91
N GLY A 30 -11.80 -0.78 1.51
CA GLY A 30 -11.99 -0.52 2.94
C GLY A 30 -10.77 -0.85 3.79
N ASP A 31 -9.80 -1.61 3.28
CA ASP A 31 -8.59 -1.94 4.01
C ASP A 31 -7.67 -0.72 4.16
N GLY A 32 -6.92 -0.70 5.25
CA GLY A 32 -5.87 0.28 5.47
C GLY A 32 -4.66 -0.34 6.13
N VAL A 33 -3.48 0.20 5.81
CA VAL A 33 -2.20 -0.28 6.35
C VAL A 33 -1.29 0.88 6.72
N GLY A 34 -0.75 0.80 7.93
CA GLY A 34 0.34 1.65 8.39
C GLY A 34 1.68 1.00 8.05
N PHE A 35 2.65 1.79 7.58
CA PHE A 35 3.98 1.29 7.26
C PHE A 35 5.06 2.35 7.46
N HIS A 36 6.30 1.91 7.64
CA HIS A 36 7.46 2.80 7.65
C HIS A 36 8.04 2.89 6.23
N PRO A 37 8.06 4.08 5.58
CA PRO A 37 8.41 4.21 4.16
C PRO A 37 9.79 3.65 3.78
N LEU A 38 10.76 3.74 4.68
CA LEU A 38 12.14 3.27 4.42
C LEU A 38 12.39 1.80 4.80
N GLN A 39 11.44 1.15 5.50
CA GLN A 39 11.64 -0.19 6.05
C GLN A 39 10.59 -1.20 5.57
N SER A 40 9.55 -0.75 4.86
CA SER A 40 8.44 -1.61 4.42
C SER A 40 8.84 -2.67 3.39
N GLY A 41 9.97 -2.48 2.69
CA GLY A 41 10.39 -3.36 1.59
C GLY A 41 9.45 -3.33 0.38
N MET A 42 8.43 -2.48 0.40
CA MET A 42 7.47 -2.31 -0.70
C MET A 42 8.10 -1.49 -1.81
N SER A 43 8.06 -2.01 -3.03
CA SER A 43 8.61 -1.33 -4.21
C SER A 43 7.63 -1.23 -5.36
N GLN A 44 6.56 -2.02 -5.35
CA GLN A 44 5.59 -2.09 -6.43
C GLN A 44 4.18 -2.16 -5.87
N ILE A 45 3.27 -1.48 -6.56
CA ILE A 45 1.83 -1.54 -6.32
C ILE A 45 1.20 -1.99 -7.64
N ARG A 46 0.46 -3.11 -7.60
CA ARG A 46 -0.28 -3.61 -8.75
C ARG A 46 -1.76 -3.54 -8.45
N SER A 47 -2.51 -2.84 -9.29
CA SER A 47 -3.97 -2.89 -9.26
C SER A 47 -4.50 -4.13 -10.02
N HIS A 48 -5.62 -4.66 -9.54
CA HIS A 48 -6.38 -5.75 -10.16
C HIS A 48 -7.76 -5.32 -10.67
N ARG A 49 -8.04 -4.02 -10.72
CA ARG A 49 -9.31 -3.44 -11.16
C ARG A 49 -9.08 -2.26 -12.07
N ASP A 50 -9.99 -2.04 -13.02
CA ASP A 50 -9.91 -0.91 -13.95
C ASP A 50 -10.07 0.44 -13.22
N GLN A 51 -10.79 0.44 -12.09
CA GLN A 51 -10.90 1.57 -11.18
C GLN A 51 -10.27 1.20 -9.84
N THR A 52 -9.37 2.07 -9.34
CA THR A 52 -8.69 1.91 -8.05
C THR A 52 -8.47 3.27 -7.45
N ASP A 53 -9.05 3.48 -6.28
CA ASP A 53 -8.98 4.73 -5.54
C ASP A 53 -8.31 4.47 -4.19
N LEU A 54 -7.20 5.16 -3.93
CA LEU A 54 -6.44 5.04 -2.69
C LEU A 54 -6.02 6.40 -2.15
N LEU A 55 -5.89 6.50 -0.84
CA LEU A 55 -5.32 7.65 -0.15
C LEU A 55 -4.01 7.26 0.50
N LEU A 56 -3.00 8.13 0.39
CA LEU A 56 -1.71 7.98 1.05
C LEU A 56 -1.47 9.18 1.97
N PHE A 57 -1.25 8.91 3.25
CA PHE A 57 -0.99 9.91 4.27
C PHE A 57 0.45 9.74 4.77
N ALA A 58 1.23 10.81 4.72
CA ALA A 58 2.50 10.90 5.45
C ALA A 58 2.20 11.36 6.88
N LEU A 59 2.67 10.61 7.86
CA LEU A 59 2.47 10.84 9.29
C LEU A 59 3.82 11.23 9.92
N ASN A 60 3.80 12.29 10.75
CA ASN A 60 4.98 12.87 11.40
C ASN A 60 5.16 12.38 12.84
#